data_AF-A0A5J9UN54-F1
#
_entry.id   AF-A0A5J9UN54-F1
#
_cell.length_a   1.000
_cell.length_b   1.000
_cell.length_c   1.000
_cell.angle_alpha   90.00
_cell.angle_beta   90.00
_cell.angle_gamma   90.00
#
_symmetry.space_group_name_H-M   'P 1'
#
loop_
_entity.id
_entity.type
_entity.pdbx_description
1 polymer ?
#
loop_
_entity_poly.entity_id
_entity_poly.type
_entity_poly.pdbx_seq_one_letter_code
_entity_poly.pdbx_strand_id
1 'polypeptide(L)'
;LPSSPRFRCSATIGPSLQPHGQRAAGLAIGTANPANCVPQDEYADWCFRVTKSDHLTGLKAKMKKICYSSRIKKRNFHHTEDTFLDHPDLALPSLDARQAILATAVPELAAAAASRAVPPAT
;
A
#
# COMPACT_ATOMS: atom_id res chain seq x y z
N LEU A 1 49.84 6.98 -39.66
CA LEU A 1 48.59 6.57 -39.00
C LEU A 1 48.96 6.07 -37.60
N PRO A 2 48.62 6.78 -36.52
CA PRO A 2 48.96 6.31 -35.19
C PRO A 2 48.00 5.19 -34.77
N SER A 3 48.56 4.10 -34.28
CA SER A 3 47.86 2.97 -33.69
C SER A 3 47.10 3.41 -32.43
N SER A 4 45.78 3.21 -32.43
CA SER A 4 44.93 3.51 -31.27
C SER A 4 45.27 2.62 -30.08
N PRO A 5 45.28 3.15 -28.84
CA PRO A 5 45.52 2.32 -27.66
C PRO A 5 44.29 1.45 -27.39
N ARG A 6 44.50 0.14 -27.22
CA ARG A 6 43.47 -0.77 -26.71
C ARG A 6 43.21 -0.44 -25.24
N PHE A 7 42.08 0.23 -24.97
CA PHE A 7 41.57 0.36 -23.61
C PHE A 7 41.16 -1.02 -23.08
N ARG A 8 41.92 -1.52 -22.10
CA ARG A 8 41.52 -2.70 -21.32
C ARG A 8 40.54 -2.21 -20.25
N CYS A 9 39.25 -2.50 -20.44
CA CYS A 9 38.27 -2.29 -19.39
C CYS A 9 38.56 -3.28 -18.26
N SER A 10 39.16 -2.80 -17.16
CA SER A 10 39.35 -3.60 -15.95
C SER A 10 38.09 -3.45 -15.11
N ALA A 11 37.19 -4.42 -15.21
CA ALA A 11 36.07 -4.53 -14.29
C ALA A 11 36.64 -4.96 -12.93
N THR A 12 36.71 -4.03 -11.99
CA THR A 12 36.90 -4.37 -10.58
C THR A 12 35.60 -5.04 -10.12
N ILE A 13 35.63 -6.36 -9.98
CA ILE A 13 34.53 -7.13 -9.40
C ILE A 13 34.46 -6.74 -7.92
N GLY A 14 33.46 -5.93 -7.56
CA GLY A 14 33.05 -5.72 -6.17
C GLY A 14 32.70 -7.06 -5.49
N PRO A 15 32.63 -7.13 -4.15
CA PRO A 15 32.64 -8.38 -3.41
C PRO A 15 31.57 -9.34 -3.95
N SER A 16 32.05 -10.54 -4.27
CA SER A 16 31.34 -11.67 -4.86
C SER A 16 29.89 -11.80 -4.36
N LEU A 17 28.93 -11.65 -5.28
CA LEU A 17 27.61 -12.22 -5.08
C LEU A 17 27.81 -13.74 -5.12
N GLN A 18 27.96 -14.36 -3.95
CA GLN A 18 28.09 -15.81 -3.84
C GLN A 18 26.82 -16.42 -4.47
N PRO A 19 26.94 -17.22 -5.56
CA PRO A 19 25.78 -17.87 -6.13
C PRO A 19 25.34 -18.95 -5.14
N HIS A 20 24.40 -18.59 -4.28
CA HIS A 20 23.72 -19.56 -3.44
C HIS A 20 22.87 -20.41 -4.39
N GLY A 21 23.35 -21.60 -4.73
CA GLY A 21 22.57 -22.62 -5.46
C GLY A 21 21.39 -23.17 -4.64
N GLN A 22 20.92 -22.43 -3.64
CA GLN A 22 19.87 -22.83 -2.71
C GLN A 22 18.53 -22.21 -3.13
N ARG A 23 17.47 -23.03 -3.08
CA ARG A 23 16.10 -22.60 -3.39
C ARG A 23 15.61 -21.66 -2.30
N ALA A 24 14.97 -20.56 -2.69
CA ALA A 24 14.25 -19.70 -1.76
C ALA A 24 13.07 -20.45 -1.12
N ALA A 25 12.90 -20.30 0.19
CA ALA A 25 11.78 -20.84 0.95
C ALA A 25 11.20 -19.75 1.86
N GLY A 26 9.88 -19.67 1.97
CA GLY A 26 9.20 -18.79 2.92
C GLY A 26 9.20 -19.43 4.31
N LEU A 27 9.85 -18.80 5.28
CA LEU A 27 10.01 -19.34 6.64
C LEU A 27 8.94 -18.84 7.62
N ALA A 28 8.38 -17.65 7.38
CA ALA A 28 7.33 -17.06 8.20
C ALA A 28 6.49 -16.06 7.38
N ILE A 29 5.24 -15.87 7.79
CA ILE A 29 4.32 -14.88 7.22
C ILE A 29 3.64 -14.16 8.37
N GLY A 30 3.77 -12.84 8.41
CA GLY A 30 3.07 -11.96 9.32
C GLY A 30 2.20 -10.98 8.54
N THR A 31 1.01 -10.68 9.07
CA THR A 31 0.09 -9.73 8.45
C THR A 31 -0.36 -8.70 9.49
N ALA A 32 -0.60 -7.48 9.04
CA ALA A 32 -1.18 -6.42 9.83
C ALA A 32 -2.17 -5.64 8.98
N ASN A 33 -3.23 -5.13 9.61
CA ASN A 33 -4.24 -4.30 8.98
C ASN A 33 -4.38 -2.99 9.78
N PRO A 34 -4.70 -1.88 9.12
CA PRO A 34 -5.16 -0.68 9.82
C PRO A 34 -6.39 -0.96 10.69
N ALA A 35 -6.61 -0.14 11.72
CA ALA A 35 -7.67 -0.34 12.70
C ALA A 35 -9.08 -0.09 12.13
N ASN A 36 -9.25 0.90 11.25
CA ASN A 36 -10.55 1.23 10.69
C ASN A 36 -11.01 0.12 9.73
N CYS A 37 -12.21 -0.42 10.00
CA CYS A 37 -12.79 -1.54 9.27
C CYS A 37 -14.20 -1.18 8.81
N VAL A 38 -14.41 -1.16 7.50
CA VAL A 38 -15.70 -0.80 6.89
C VAL A 38 -16.34 -2.06 6.29
N PRO A 39 -17.56 -2.44 6.71
CA PRO A 39 -18.34 -3.49 6.07
C PRO A 39 -18.58 -3.20 4.58
N GLN A 40 -18.52 -4.22 3.73
CA GLN A 40 -18.62 -4.02 2.27
C GLN A 40 -20.02 -3.53 1.84
N ASP A 41 -21.07 -3.92 2.57
CA ASP A 41 -22.45 -3.49 2.37
C ASP A 41 -22.67 -2.01 2.76
N GLU A 42 -21.89 -1.49 3.71
CA GLU A 42 -21.89 -0.07 4.09
C GLU A 42 -20.92 0.80 3.28
N TYR A 43 -19.93 0.19 2.63
CA TYR A 43 -18.84 0.90 1.94
C TYR A 43 -19.30 1.94 0.92
N ALA A 44 -20.35 1.62 0.14
CA ALA A 44 -20.86 2.56 -0.86
C ALA A 44 -21.52 3.78 -0.21
N ASP A 45 -22.20 3.61 0.92
CA ASP A 45 -22.77 4.73 1.68
C ASP A 45 -21.67 5.58 2.31
N TRP A 46 -20.70 4.93 2.95
CA TRP A 46 -19.53 5.59 3.53
C TRP A 46 -18.74 6.41 2.50
N CYS A 47 -18.39 5.80 1.35
CA CYS A 47 -17.59 6.44 0.30
C CYS A 47 -18.28 7.69 -0.27
N PHE A 48 -19.59 7.62 -0.53
CA PHE A 48 -20.35 8.75 -1.07
C PHE A 48 -20.53 9.89 -0.05
N ARG A 49 -20.64 9.54 1.23
CA ARG A 49 -20.68 10.52 2.32
C ARG A 49 -19.36 11.28 2.45
N VAL A 50 -18.23 10.57 2.57
CA VAL A 50 -16.91 11.22 2.76
C VAL A 50 -16.45 12.02 1.53
N THR A 51 -16.89 11.63 0.34
CA THR A 51 -16.60 12.34 -0.92
C THR A 51 -17.67 13.38 -1.30
N LYS A 52 -18.63 13.68 -0.41
CA LYS A 52 -19.72 14.67 -0.63
C LYS A 52 -20.51 14.43 -1.92
N SER A 53 -20.67 13.17 -2.30
CA SER A 53 -21.25 12.74 -3.58
C SER A 53 -22.64 12.12 -3.45
N ASP A 54 -23.30 12.21 -2.28
CA ASP A 54 -24.61 11.58 -2.02
C ASP A 54 -25.73 11.99 -3.00
N HIS A 55 -25.60 13.16 -3.63
CA HIS A 55 -26.52 13.63 -4.67
C HIS A 55 -26.50 12.75 -5.95
N LEU A 56 -25.42 11.97 -6.18
CA LEU A 56 -25.26 11.08 -7.33
C LEU A 56 -25.91 9.71 -7.10
N THR A 57 -27.22 9.72 -6.83
CA THR A 57 -28.00 8.54 -6.38
C THR A 57 -27.92 7.35 -7.35
N GLY A 58 -27.97 7.59 -8.67
CA GLY A 58 -27.85 6.54 -9.68
C GLY A 58 -26.46 5.86 -9.69
N LEU A 59 -25.40 6.65 -9.51
CA LEU A 59 -24.03 6.14 -9.41
C LEU A 59 -23.84 5.35 -8.11
N LYS A 60 -24.42 5.84 -7.01
CA LYS A 60 -24.42 5.16 -5.71
C LYS A 60 -25.09 3.80 -5.78
N ALA A 61 -26.26 3.71 -6.42
CA ALA A 61 -26.97 2.45 -6.64
C ALA A 61 -26.13 1.45 -7.45
N LYS A 62 -25.44 1.93 -8.50
CA LYS A 62 -24.51 1.09 -9.29
C LYS A 62 -23.34 0.59 -8.43
N MET A 63 -22.74 1.45 -7.60
CA MET A 63 -21.67 1.06 -6.69
C MET A 63 -22.13 0.03 -5.66
N LYS A 64 -23.35 0.16 -5.10
CA LYS A 64 -23.94 -0.84 -4.19
C LYS A 64 -24.04 -2.22 -4.85
N LYS A 65 -24.49 -2.27 -6.11
CA LYS A 65 -24.54 -3.53 -6.88
C LYS A 65 -23.14 -4.14 -7.07
N ILE A 66 -22.14 -3.32 -7.38
CA ILE A 66 -20.74 -3.77 -7.50
C ILE A 66 -20.25 -4.34 -6.16
N CYS A 67 -20.49 -3.63 -5.05
CA CYS A 67 -20.08 -4.05 -3.71
C CYS A 67 -20.72 -5.39 -3.31
N TYR A 68 -22.00 -5.59 -3.64
CA TYR A 68 -22.66 -6.87 -3.42
C TYR A 68 -22.03 -8.00 -4.24
N SER A 69 -21.68 -7.73 -5.51
CA SER A 69 -21.09 -8.73 -6.40
C SER A 69 -19.62 -9.06 -6.10
N SER A 70 -18.89 -8.20 -5.38
CA SER A 70 -17.44 -8.32 -5.22
C SER A 70 -16.99 -9.44 -4.28
N ARG A 71 -17.92 -10.13 -3.60
CA ARG A 71 -17.63 -11.19 -2.61
C ARG A 71 -16.71 -10.76 -1.46
N ILE A 72 -16.58 -9.46 -1.22
CA ILE A 72 -15.82 -8.90 -0.10
C ILE A 72 -16.76 -8.74 1.08
N LYS A 73 -16.30 -9.09 2.29
CA LYS A 73 -17.08 -8.91 3.52
C LYS A 73 -16.82 -7.55 4.18
N LYS A 74 -15.56 -7.16 4.25
CA LYS A 74 -15.10 -5.93 4.90
C LYS A 74 -13.76 -5.47 4.32
N ARG A 75 -13.43 -4.20 4.48
CA ARG A 75 -12.14 -3.61 4.07
C ARG A 75 -11.54 -2.83 5.23
N ASN A 76 -10.22 -2.87 5.36
CA ASN A 76 -9.51 -2.05 6.33
C ASN A 76 -8.90 -0.86 5.62
N PHE A 77 -9.04 0.33 6.20
CA PHE A 77 -8.51 1.58 5.66
C PHE A 77 -7.68 2.28 6.71
N HIS A 78 -6.64 2.99 6.29
CA HIS A 78 -5.91 3.86 7.21
C HIS A 78 -6.71 5.14 7.52
N HIS A 79 -7.35 5.72 6.50
CA HIS A 79 -8.18 6.92 6.65
C HIS A 79 -9.53 6.61 7.28
N THR A 80 -9.99 7.50 8.17
CA THR A 80 -11.33 7.52 8.76
C THR A 80 -12.16 8.66 8.16
N GLU A 81 -13.44 8.76 8.53
CA GLU A 81 -14.25 9.93 8.17
C GLU A 81 -13.62 11.22 8.69
N ASP A 82 -13.10 11.21 9.92
CA ASP A 82 -12.41 12.36 10.52
C ASP A 82 -11.21 12.81 9.70
N THR A 83 -10.43 11.86 9.15
CA THR A 83 -9.29 12.20 8.26
C THR A 83 -9.74 12.99 7.03
N PHE A 84 -10.91 12.68 6.47
CA PHE A 84 -11.47 13.40 5.32
C PHE A 84 -12.13 14.72 5.72
N LEU A 85 -12.58 14.87 6.97
CA LEU A 85 -13.09 16.13 7.51
C LEU A 85 -11.94 17.12 7.78
N ASP A 86 -10.86 16.65 8.39
CA ASP A 86 -9.67 17.45 8.72
C ASP A 86 -8.86 17.82 7.48
N HIS A 87 -8.89 16.97 6.45
CA HIS A 87 -8.16 17.16 5.19
C HIS A 87 -9.09 17.07 3.97
N PRO A 88 -9.91 18.11 3.71
CA PRO A 88 -10.80 18.14 2.55
C PRO A 88 -10.03 18.17 1.21
N ASP A 89 -8.76 18.56 1.22
CA ASP A 89 -7.83 18.49 0.10
C ASP A 89 -7.52 17.05 -0.35
N LEU A 90 -7.68 16.05 0.53
CA LEU A 90 -7.60 14.64 0.14
C LEU A 90 -8.71 14.23 -0.84
N ALA A 91 -9.77 15.04 -1.01
CA ALA A 91 -10.77 14.85 -2.05
C ALA A 91 -10.43 15.59 -3.37
N LEU A 92 -9.32 16.32 -3.42
CA LEU A 92 -8.80 17.09 -4.56
C LEU A 92 -7.45 16.52 -5.03
N PRO A 93 -6.83 17.05 -6.10
CA PRO A 93 -5.44 16.73 -6.44
C PRO A 93 -4.50 17.10 -5.28
N SER A 94 -4.02 16.08 -4.56
CA SER A 94 -3.34 16.24 -3.26
C SER A 94 -2.18 15.27 -3.09
N LEU A 95 -1.31 15.18 -4.11
CA LEU A 95 -0.21 14.21 -4.12
C LEU A 95 0.68 14.36 -2.87
N ASP A 96 1.12 15.58 -2.57
CA ASP A 96 2.04 15.83 -1.46
C ASP A 96 1.42 15.47 -0.10
N ALA A 97 0.16 15.83 0.12
CA ALA A 97 -0.57 15.49 1.35
C ALA A 97 -0.73 13.96 1.51
N ARG A 98 -1.06 13.25 0.43
CA ARG A 98 -1.13 11.78 0.43
C ARG A 98 0.23 11.16 0.70
N GLN A 99 1.29 11.71 0.12
CA GLN A 99 2.64 11.21 0.30
C GLN A 99 3.13 11.41 1.74
N ALA A 100 2.79 12.55 2.37
CA ALA A 100 3.12 12.83 3.76
C ALA A 100 2.48 11.82 4.72
N ILE A 101 1.21 11.45 4.50
CA ILE A 101 0.52 10.44 5.30
C ILE A 101 1.16 9.05 5.08
N LEU A 102 1.34 8.66 3.81
CA LEU A 102 1.88 7.34 3.46
C LEU A 102 3.32 7.13 3.92
N ALA A 103 4.13 8.20 3.95
CA ALA A 103 5.53 8.15 4.39
C ALA A 103 5.68 7.63 5.82
N THR A 104 4.67 7.80 6.67
CA THR A 104 4.65 7.31 8.05
C THR A 104 3.81 6.05 8.19
N ALA A 105 2.59 6.04 7.65
CA ALA A 105 1.64 4.95 7.85
C ALA A 105 2.07 3.61 7.22
N VAL A 106 2.75 3.64 6.06
CA VAL A 106 3.17 2.42 5.37
C VAL A 106 4.31 1.71 6.13
N PRO A 107 5.40 2.39 6.53
CA PRO A 107 6.44 1.77 7.35
C PRO A 107 5.92 1.19 8.67
N GLU A 108 5.02 1.89 9.36
CA GLU A 108 4.44 1.41 10.63
C GLU A 108 3.63 0.12 10.43
N LEU A 109 2.79 0.07 9.40
CA LEU A 109 2.01 -1.13 9.08
C LEU A 109 2.91 -2.30 8.68
N ALA A 110 3.98 -2.03 7.92
CA ALA A 110 4.98 -3.01 7.54
C ALA A 110 5.74 -3.55 8.76
N ALA A 111 6.15 -2.68 9.69
CA ALA A 111 6.80 -3.07 10.94
C ALA A 111 5.88 -3.95 11.80
N ALA A 112 4.58 -3.60 11.90
CA ALA A 112 3.60 -4.40 12.61
C ALA A 112 3.44 -5.80 11.99
N ALA A 113 3.40 -5.90 10.66
CA ALA A 113 3.36 -7.20 9.98
C ALA A 113 4.67 -7.99 10.19
N ALA A 114 5.82 -7.33 10.08
CA ALA A 114 7.14 -7.93 10.26
C ALA A 114 7.33 -8.49 11.68
N SER A 115 6.89 -7.76 12.71
CA SER A 115 6.96 -8.20 14.11
C SER A 115 6.15 -9.48 14.39
N ARG A 116 5.15 -9.79 13.55
CA ARG A 116 4.37 -11.04 13.63
C ARG A 116 5.01 -12.18 12.84
N ALA A 117 5.93 -11.88 11.92
CA ALA A 117 6.68 -12.86 11.15
C ALA A 117 8.01 -13.22 11.82
N VAL A 118 8.70 -12.23 12.37
CA VAL A 118 10.01 -12.35 12.98
C VAL A 118 9.84 -12.36 14.50
N PRO A 119 10.10 -13.47 15.21
CA PRO A 119 10.06 -13.50 16.66
C PRO A 119 11.13 -12.55 17.24
N PRO A 120 10.91 -11.95 18.43
CA PRO A 120 11.92 -11.15 19.08
C PRO A 120 13.17 -11.99 19.35
N ALA A 121 14.35 -11.40 19.13
CA ALA A 121 15.62 -12.05 19.41
C ALA A 121 15.73 -12.33 20.92
N THR A 122 15.69 -13.62 21.29
CA THR A 122 16.10 -14.12 22.61
C THR A 122 17.60 -14.01 22.81
#